data_AF-A0A7C5T2P1-F1
#
_entry.id   AF-A0A7C5T2P1-F1
#
_cell.length_a   1.000
_cell.length_b   1.000
_cell.length_c   1.000
_cell.angle_alpha   90.00
_cell.angle_beta   90.00
_cell.angle_gamma   90.00
#
_symmetry.space_group_name_H-M   'P 1'
#
loop_
_entity.id
_entity.type
_entity.pdbx_description
1 polymer ?
#
loop_
_entity_poly.entity_id
_entity_poly.type
_entity_poly.pdbx_seq_one_letter_code
_entity_poly.pdbx_strand_id
1 'polypeptide(L)'
;MKEVRALARVGGYILPATVRVEEGVIKVVLEAVTARTTAIRGSLSITEVGEIVSGREIEVKVDPSCRVSVRRLRRKLRPTDPRDRRLLKELGIGPQGFKDRADFISNLYVITISRENLSVALVVNQRAALVLRNLLKNCGASME
;
A
#
# COMPACT_ATOMS: atom_id res chain seq x y z
N MET A 1 17.21 -0.60 -10.37
CA MET A 1 15.79 -0.58 -9.95
C MET A 1 15.65 0.13 -8.61
N LYS A 2 14.56 0.88 -8.38
CA LYS A 2 14.23 1.43 -7.05
C LYS A 2 12.99 0.72 -6.53
N GLU A 3 13.12 0.01 -5.42
CA GLU A 3 12.01 -0.63 -4.72
C GLU A 3 11.43 0.32 -3.68
N VAL A 4 10.10 0.35 -3.58
CA VAL A 4 9.39 1.23 -2.67
C VAL A 4 8.44 0.41 -1.81
N ARG A 5 8.61 0.48 -0.48
CA ARG A 5 7.62 -0.08 0.45
C ARG A 5 6.34 0.73 0.44
N ALA A 6 5.22 0.03 0.37
CA ALA A 6 3.89 0.59 0.34
C ALA A 6 2.94 -0.27 1.18
N LEU A 7 1.75 0.25 1.43
CA LEU A 7 0.61 -0.55 1.82
C LEU A 7 -0.40 -0.51 0.66
N ALA A 8 -0.70 -1.66 0.06
CA ALA A 8 -1.70 -1.76 -0.98
C ALA A 8 -3.09 -1.98 -0.36
N ARG A 9 -4.09 -1.26 -0.86
CA ARG A 9 -5.49 -1.55 -0.54
C ARG A 9 -6.06 -2.50 -1.59
N VAL A 10 -6.50 -3.68 -1.16
CA VAL A 10 -7.17 -4.67 -2.00
C VAL A 10 -8.52 -4.97 -1.38
N GLY A 11 -9.59 -4.50 -2.01
CA GLY A 11 -10.95 -4.53 -1.44
C GLY A 11 -11.04 -3.81 -0.10
N GLY A 12 -11.42 -4.55 0.95
CA GLY A 12 -11.53 -4.08 2.33
C GLY A 12 -10.22 -4.12 3.14
N TYR A 13 -9.14 -4.71 2.59
CA TYR A 13 -7.91 -4.99 3.33
C TYR A 13 -6.77 -4.05 2.95
N ILE A 14 -5.87 -3.81 3.89
CA ILE A 14 -4.60 -3.08 3.70
C ILE A 14 -3.47 -4.08 3.94
N LEU A 15 -2.70 -4.35 2.90
CA LEU A 15 -1.62 -5.33 2.90
C LEU A 15 -0.29 -4.62 2.66
N PRO A 16 0.81 -5.00 3.34
CA PRO A 16 2.14 -4.55 2.96
C PRO A 16 2.43 -4.99 1.53
N ALA A 17 3.11 -4.12 0.79
CA ALA A 17 3.44 -4.36 -0.60
C ALA A 17 4.78 -3.72 -0.94
N THR A 18 5.51 -4.38 -1.83
CA THR A 18 6.69 -3.81 -2.47
C THR A 18 6.33 -3.39 -3.89
N VAL A 19 6.63 -2.15 -4.22
CA VAL A 19 6.36 -1.55 -5.53
C VAL A 19 7.67 -1.41 -6.28
N ARG A 20 7.71 -1.93 -7.50
CA ARG A 20 8.83 -1.80 -8.45
C ARG A 20 8.31 -1.13 -9.72
N VAL A 21 9.12 -0.30 -10.35
CA VAL A 21 8.82 0.29 -11.66
C VAL A 21 9.94 -0.09 -12.62
N GLU A 22 9.59 -0.79 -13.69
CA GLU A 22 10.48 -1.33 -14.73
C GLU A 22 9.92 -0.95 -16.10
N GLU A 23 10.66 -0.20 -16.92
CA GLU A 23 10.37 0.00 -18.35
C GLU A 23 8.88 0.28 -18.71
N GLY A 24 8.17 1.08 -17.92
CA GLY A 24 6.76 1.37 -18.15
C GLY A 24 5.78 0.35 -17.56
N VAL A 25 6.21 -0.51 -16.66
CA VAL A 25 5.38 -1.43 -15.87
C VAL A 25 5.60 -1.15 -14.39
N ILE A 26 4.50 -1.03 -13.64
CA ILE A 26 4.54 -1.06 -12.18
C ILE A 26 4.21 -2.48 -11.75
N LYS A 27 5.11 -3.08 -10.98
CA LYS A 27 4.91 -4.35 -10.33
C LYS A 27 4.64 -4.11 -8.86
N VAL A 28 3.44 -4.46 -8.40
CA VAL A 28 3.07 -4.40 -6.99
C VAL A 28 3.03 -5.82 -6.47
N VAL A 29 4.03 -6.18 -5.66
CA VAL A 29 4.12 -7.47 -5.00
C VAL A 29 3.48 -7.34 -3.63
N LEU A 30 2.34 -7.99 -3.43
CA LEU A 30 1.72 -8.06 -2.11
C LEU A 30 2.54 -8.98 -1.22
N GLU A 31 2.98 -8.47 -0.08
CA GLU A 31 3.66 -9.29 0.92
C GLU A 31 2.65 -10.24 1.56
N ALA A 32 3.12 -11.44 1.90
CA ALA A 32 2.28 -12.46 2.50
C ALA A 32 1.77 -11.98 3.87
N VAL A 33 0.46 -11.74 3.98
CA VAL A 33 -0.20 -11.50 5.26
C VAL A 33 -1.11 -12.68 5.56
N THR A 34 -0.83 -13.40 6.64
CA THR A 34 -1.78 -14.37 7.19
C THR A 34 -2.96 -13.62 7.80
N ALA A 35 -4.04 -13.45 7.03
CA ALA A 35 -5.30 -12.95 7.57
C ALA A 35 -6.02 -14.11 8.28
N ARG A 36 -6.07 -14.08 9.62
CA ARG A 36 -6.90 -15.00 10.41
C ARG A 36 -8.32 -14.43 10.50
N THR A 37 -9.23 -14.92 9.67
CA THR A 37 -10.66 -14.73 9.85
C THR A 37 -11.18 -15.77 10.83
N THR A 38 -11.47 -15.36 12.06
CA THR A 38 -12.26 -16.18 12.99
C THR A 38 -13.74 -15.92 12.74
N ALA A 39 -14.42 -16.85 12.07
CA ALA A 39 -15.87 -16.92 12.09
C ALA A 39 -16.29 -17.62 13.40
N ILE A 40 -16.99 -16.90 14.28
CA ILE A 40 -17.65 -17.51 15.45
C ILE A 40 -19.11 -17.76 15.07
N ARG A 41 -19.46 -19.00 14.77
CA ARG A 41 -20.85 -19.49 14.90
C ARG A 41 -20.83 -20.97 15.28
N GLY A 42 -21.67 -21.31 16.25
CA GLY A 42 -21.57 -22.54 17.03
C GLY A 42 -21.56 -23.84 16.23
N SER A 43 -20.82 -24.80 16.80
CA SER A 43 -20.98 -26.26 16.69
C SER A 43 -20.38 -27.07 15.54
N LEU A 44 -19.61 -26.51 14.62
CA LEU A 44 -18.78 -27.31 13.71
C LEU A 44 -17.39 -26.69 13.56
N SER A 45 -16.39 -27.36 14.12
CA SER A 45 -14.97 -27.03 13.97
C SER A 45 -14.52 -27.29 12.53
N ILE A 46 -14.84 -26.36 11.64
CA ILE A 46 -14.21 -26.22 10.34
C ILE A 46 -13.16 -25.12 10.53
N THR A 47 -11.89 -25.54 10.62
CA THR A 47 -10.75 -24.62 10.53
C THR A 47 -10.65 -24.19 9.07
N GLU A 48 -11.41 -23.16 8.68
CA GLU A 48 -11.19 -22.51 7.38
C GLU A 48 -9.77 -21.95 7.35
N VAL A 49 -8.96 -22.49 6.44
CA VAL A 49 -7.62 -22.02 6.13
C VAL A 49 -7.76 -20.61 5.56
N GLY A 50 -7.31 -19.61 6.33
CA GLY A 50 -7.29 -18.22 5.90
C GLY A 50 -6.60 -18.09 4.55
N GLU A 51 -7.28 -17.46 3.59
CA GLU A 51 -6.78 -17.24 2.24
C GLU A 51 -5.42 -16.52 2.32
N ILE A 52 -4.34 -17.26 2.03
CA ILE A 52 -3.01 -16.69 1.94
C ILE A 52 -2.98 -15.88 0.65
N VAL A 53 -3.21 -14.56 0.73
CA VAL A 53 -2.93 -13.64 -0.39
C VAL A 53 -1.41 -13.39 -0.42
N SER A 54 -0.61 -14.43 -0.67
CA SER A 54 0.86 -14.34 -0.74
C SER A 54 1.35 -14.26 -2.17
N GLY A 55 2.32 -13.37 -2.42
CA GLY A 55 3.10 -13.40 -3.66
C GLY A 55 2.30 -13.05 -4.92
N ARG A 56 1.11 -12.47 -4.75
CA ARG A 56 0.31 -12.01 -5.88
C ARG A 56 0.96 -10.74 -6.41
N GLU A 57 1.58 -10.88 -7.57
CA GLU A 57 2.13 -9.77 -8.32
C GLU A 57 1.01 -9.16 -9.15
N ILE A 58 0.75 -7.87 -8.92
CA ILE A 58 -0.13 -7.07 -9.76
C ILE A 58 0.77 -6.25 -10.67
N GLU A 59 0.80 -6.63 -11.93
CA GLU A 59 1.48 -5.88 -12.97
C GLU A 59 0.52 -4.88 -13.61
N VAL A 60 0.92 -3.61 -13.63
CA VAL A 60 0.19 -2.54 -14.30
C VAL A 60 1.09 -1.94 -15.36
N LYS A 61 0.78 -2.20 -16.64
CA LYS A 61 1.42 -1.49 -17.74
C LYS A 61 1.00 -0.02 -17.70
N VAL A 62 1.98 0.84 -17.48
CA VAL A 62 1.85 2.30 -17.48
C VAL A 62 1.97 2.78 -18.92
N ASP A 63 0.87 3.34 -19.40
CA ASP A 63 0.80 3.99 -20.70
C ASP A 63 0.00 5.30 -20.53
N PRO A 64 -0.13 6.15 -21.57
CA PRO A 64 -0.85 7.40 -21.47
C PRO A 64 -2.33 7.29 -21.06
N SER A 65 -2.93 6.09 -21.13
CA SER A 65 -4.30 5.86 -20.66
C SER A 65 -4.40 5.69 -19.14
N CYS A 66 -3.27 5.47 -18.47
CA CYS A 66 -3.22 5.37 -17.02
C CYS A 66 -3.41 6.74 -16.37
N ARG A 67 -4.43 6.83 -15.51
CA ARG A 67 -4.66 7.98 -14.65
C ARG A 67 -4.03 7.73 -13.30
N VAL A 68 -3.18 8.67 -12.89
CA VAL A 68 -2.52 8.64 -11.58
C VAL A 68 -2.99 9.84 -10.76
N SER A 69 -3.50 9.56 -9.57
CA SER A 69 -3.85 10.58 -8.58
C SER A 69 -2.98 10.43 -7.35
N VAL A 70 -2.37 11.53 -6.90
CA VAL A 70 -1.56 11.57 -5.68
C VAL A 70 -2.21 12.51 -4.67
N ARG A 71 -2.69 11.95 -3.55
CA ARG A 71 -3.33 12.74 -2.49
C ARG A 71 -2.72 12.46 -1.14
N ARG A 72 -2.71 13.47 -0.26
CA ARG A 72 -2.30 13.28 1.14
C ARG A 72 -3.33 12.43 1.88
N LEU A 73 -2.88 11.45 2.66
CA LEU A 73 -3.75 10.70 3.56
C LEU A 73 -4.23 11.66 4.66
N ARG A 74 -5.53 11.95 4.68
CA ARG A 74 -6.13 12.88 5.67
C ARG A 74 -6.29 12.25 7.05
N ARG A 75 -6.31 10.92 7.14
CA ARG A 75 -6.34 10.20 8.41
C ARG A 75 -4.97 10.32 9.09
N LYS A 76 -4.96 10.77 10.34
CA LYS A 76 -3.78 10.74 11.21
C LYS A 76 -3.61 9.31 11.75
N LEU A 77 -2.43 8.72 11.56
CA LEU A 77 -2.08 7.43 12.16
C LEU A 77 -1.46 7.67 13.54
N ARG A 78 -1.98 6.99 14.56
CA ARG A 78 -1.51 7.17 15.94
C ARG A 78 -0.47 6.10 16.29
N PRO A 79 0.78 6.48 16.63
CA PRO A 79 1.81 5.51 17.00
C PRO A 79 1.49 4.76 18.31
N THR A 80 0.58 5.30 19.12
CA THR A 80 0.07 4.69 20.35
C THR A 80 -0.94 3.58 20.08
N ASP A 81 -1.63 3.58 18.94
CA ASP A 81 -2.52 2.48 18.53
C ASP A 81 -1.67 1.33 17.94
N PRO A 82 -1.77 0.10 18.46
CA PRO A 82 -0.99 -1.05 17.97
C PRO A 82 -1.17 -1.34 16.48
N ARG A 83 -2.36 -1.11 15.92
CA ARG A 83 -2.66 -1.35 14.50
C ARG A 83 -1.95 -0.31 13.63
N ASP A 84 -2.09 0.97 13.98
CA ASP A 84 -1.44 2.06 13.25
C ASP A 84 0.09 1.98 13.39
N ARG A 85 0.60 1.62 14.57
CA ARG A 85 2.03 1.37 14.80
C ARG A 85 2.57 0.25 13.91
N ARG A 86 1.82 -0.82 13.71
CA ARG A 86 2.18 -1.89 12.78
C ARG A 86 2.28 -1.35 11.35
N LEU A 87 1.28 -0.63 10.87
CA LEU A 87 1.28 -0.03 9.52
C LEU A 87 2.46 0.93 9.31
N LEU A 88 2.78 1.76 10.31
CA LEU A 88 3.94 2.67 10.26
C LEU A 88 5.26 1.89 10.16
N LYS A 89 5.40 0.79 10.91
CA LYS A 89 6.57 -0.10 10.84
C LYS A 89 6.74 -0.72 9.46
N GLU A 90 5.66 -1.21 8.86
CA GLU A 90 5.69 -1.79 7.50
C GLU A 90 6.14 -0.74 6.45
N LEU A 91 5.73 0.51 6.62
CA LEU A 91 6.17 1.65 5.79
C LEU A 91 7.63 2.10 6.04
N GLY A 92 8.38 1.40 6.89
CA GLY A 92 9.75 1.72 7.26
C GLY A 92 9.88 2.92 8.21
N ILE A 93 8.78 3.34 8.83
CA ILE A 93 8.78 4.42 9.82
C ILE A 93 9.06 3.77 11.18
N GLY A 94 10.29 3.92 11.66
CA GLY A 94 10.74 3.35 12.92
C GLY A 94 10.33 4.17 14.15
N PRO A 95 10.51 3.63 15.37
CA PRO A 95 10.17 4.30 16.63
C PRO A 95 10.77 5.69 16.80
N GLN A 96 11.98 5.93 16.28
CA GLN A 96 12.63 7.24 16.29
C GLN A 96 11.85 8.29 15.48
N GLY A 97 11.11 7.88 14.44
CA GLY A 97 10.32 8.78 13.61
C GLY A 97 9.08 9.36 14.31
N PHE A 98 8.65 8.76 15.43
CA PHE A 98 7.46 9.17 16.18
C PHE A 98 7.65 9.11 17.70
N LYS A 99 8.90 9.06 18.18
CA LYS A 99 9.22 9.21 19.60
C LYS A 99 8.69 10.59 20.02
N ASP A 100 7.91 10.61 21.09
CA ASP A 100 7.36 11.82 21.72
C ASP A 100 6.23 12.56 20.98
N ARG A 101 5.56 11.92 20.00
CA ARG A 101 4.42 12.53 19.28
C ARG A 101 3.10 11.82 19.58
N ALA A 102 2.32 12.38 20.51
CA ALA A 102 0.93 11.96 20.76
C ALA A 102 0.06 12.06 19.49
N ASP A 103 0.33 13.06 18.65
CA ASP A 103 -0.31 13.31 17.36
C ASP A 103 0.70 13.24 16.19
N PHE A 104 1.32 12.07 15.97
CA PHE A 104 2.14 11.89 14.76
C PHE A 104 1.27 12.04 13.50
N ILE A 105 1.39 13.17 12.81
CA ILE A 105 0.83 13.34 11.47
C ILE A 105 1.80 12.69 10.51
N SER A 106 1.58 11.42 10.22
CA SER A 106 2.32 10.73 9.17
C SER A 106 2.07 11.47 7.84
N ASN A 107 3.13 12.02 7.21
CA ASN A 107 3.07 12.54 5.84
C ASN A 107 2.97 11.37 4.86
N LEU A 108 1.85 10.66 4.93
CA LEU A 108 1.52 9.57 4.03
C LEU A 108 0.70 10.11 2.87
N TYR A 109 0.90 9.48 1.74
CA TYR A 109 0.25 9.79 0.49
C TYR A 109 -0.41 8.52 -0.01
N VAL A 110 -1.60 8.69 -0.58
CA VAL A 110 -2.29 7.66 -1.32
C VAL A 110 -2.04 7.95 -2.79
N ILE A 111 -1.37 7.03 -3.46
CA ILE A 111 -1.19 7.02 -4.90
C ILE A 111 -2.21 6.04 -5.46
N THR A 112 -3.11 6.52 -6.30
CA THR A 112 -4.05 5.67 -7.03
C THR A 112 -3.61 5.63 -8.47
N ILE A 113 -3.36 4.43 -9.00
CA ILE A 113 -3.09 4.20 -10.42
C ILE A 113 -4.30 3.47 -10.98
N SER A 114 -4.93 4.02 -12.01
CA SER A 114 -6.13 3.48 -12.59
C SER A 114 -6.05 3.39 -14.11
N ARG A 115 -6.58 2.28 -14.62
CA ARG A 115 -6.87 1.99 -16.03
C ARG A 115 -8.33 1.53 -16.09
N GLU A 116 -8.93 1.48 -17.28
CA GLU A 116 -10.34 1.12 -17.52
C GLU A 116 -10.86 -0.03 -16.64
N ASN A 117 -10.08 -1.09 -16.43
CA ASN A 117 -10.51 -2.28 -15.68
C ASN A 117 -9.70 -2.57 -14.40
N LEU A 118 -8.76 -1.70 -14.01
CA LEU A 118 -7.89 -1.95 -12.86
C LEU A 118 -7.59 -0.67 -12.10
N SER A 119 -7.77 -0.69 -10.78
CA SER A 119 -7.36 0.40 -9.89
C SER A 119 -6.55 -0.16 -8.74
N VAL A 120 -5.36 0.40 -8.55
CA VAL A 120 -4.45 0.05 -7.45
C VAL A 120 -4.24 1.30 -6.59
N ALA A 121 -4.56 1.20 -5.31
CA ALA A 121 -4.31 2.25 -4.33
C ALA A 121 -3.16 1.85 -3.40
N LEU A 122 -2.12 2.68 -3.36
CA LEU A 122 -0.89 2.49 -2.59
C LEU A 122 -0.77 3.61 -1.57
N VAL A 123 -0.65 3.24 -0.29
CA VAL A 123 -0.28 4.18 0.77
C VAL A 123 1.24 4.12 0.93
N VAL A 124 1.88 5.27 0.81
CA VAL A 124 3.34 5.40 0.84
C VAL A 124 3.74 6.60 1.68
N ASN A 125 4.99 6.63 2.15
CA ASN A 125 5.55 7.83 2.76
C ASN A 125 5.84 8.94 1.73
N GLN A 126 6.06 10.17 2.18
CA GLN A 126 6.31 11.33 1.30
C GLN A 126 7.45 11.13 0.29
N ARG A 127 8.57 10.54 0.73
CA ARG A 127 9.74 10.30 -0.14
C ARG A 127 9.41 9.29 -1.24
N ALA A 128 8.79 8.18 -0.85
CA ALA A 128 8.27 7.17 -1.76
C ALA A 128 7.26 7.75 -2.74
N ALA A 129 6.38 8.64 -2.28
CA ALA A 129 5.40 9.30 -3.13
C ALA A 129 6.04 10.15 -4.22
N LEU A 130 7.06 10.93 -3.87
CA LEU A 130 7.82 11.74 -4.84
C LEU A 130 8.55 10.87 -5.86
N VAL A 131 9.18 9.78 -5.41
CA VAL A 131 9.87 8.83 -6.29
C VAL A 131 8.89 8.19 -7.26
N LEU A 132 7.76 7.66 -6.77
CA LEU A 132 6.76 7.00 -7.60
C LEU A 132 6.12 7.97 -8.59
N ARG A 133 5.79 9.21 -8.16
CA ARG A 133 5.26 10.24 -9.06
C ARG A 133 6.20 10.52 -10.23
N ASN A 134 7.49 10.68 -9.96
CA ASN A 134 8.47 10.97 -11.02
C ASN A 134 8.65 9.77 -11.97
N LEU A 135 8.70 8.55 -11.43
CA LEU A 135 8.80 7.34 -12.25
C LEU A 135 7.57 7.19 -13.15
N LEU A 136 6.37 7.35 -12.59
CA LEU A 136 5.11 7.28 -13.34
C LEU A 136 4.99 8.35 -14.42
N LYS A 137 5.41 9.58 -14.13
CA LYS A 137 5.44 10.68 -15.11
C LYS A 137 6.38 10.34 -16.27
N ASN A 138 7.56 9.79 -15.98
CA ASN A 138 8.53 9.40 -17.01
C ASN A 138 8.02 8.24 -17.88
N CYS A 139 7.14 7.39 -17.34
CA CYS A 139 6.45 6.34 -18.09
C CYS A 139 5.23 6.84 -18.88
N GLY A 140 4.96 8.15 -18.90
CA GLY A 140 3.89 8.74 -19.70
C GLY A 140 2.49 8.71 -19.05
N ALA A 141 2.38 8.37 -17.76
CA ALA A 141 1.08 8.41 -17.07
C ALA A 141 0.54 9.84 -16.98
N SER A 142 -0.78 10.00 -17.18
CA SER A 142 -1.46 11.28 -16.97
C SER A 142 -1.65 11.52 -15.47
N MET A 143 -1.24 12.69 -15.00
CA MET A 143 -1.17 13.04 -13.58
C MET A 143 -2.23 14.09 -13.21
N GLU A 144 -3.02 13.78 -12.17
CA GLU A 144 -3.94 14.69 -11.49
C GLU A 144 -3.48 15.00 -10.05
#